data_AF-U7ULT8-F1
#
_entry.id   AF-U7ULT8-F1
#
_cell.length_a   1.000
_cell.length_b   1.000
_cell.length_c   1.000
_cell.angle_alpha   90.00
_cell.angle_beta   90.00
_cell.angle_gamma   90.00
#
_symmetry.space_group_name_H-M   'P 1'
#
loop_
_entity.id
_entity.type
_entity.pdbx_description
1 polymer ?
#
loop_
_entity_poly.entity_id
_entity_poly.type
_entity_poly.pdbx_seq_one_letter_code
_entity_poly.pdbx_strand_id
1 'polypeptide(L)'
;MLINEIAKKTELTRKAIEYYIEKNLIKPEILDNGYRNFSKEDQEKLVKIKYFRDLDFSVTEIQKILQGDKNILRKIAVERELEIKNDLRKKEIISKLESQDSILDFKKEIEGISAREKIIDKLTKLFPGYYGDYLKLYFGQFLNEKIESEEEKEAFYTLIDFLDSMEEIKIPEDLKEYMNFISKDISKDQIKKSLENYKSAIENSEEFLNENKEVLKIYEDYKNSLEYKNSKEKKLMDTFKEFNKKSGYYEIFIPAMRKLSKSYNEFYEKILIANEKFLKSKNKI
;
A
#
# COMPACT_ATOMS: atom_id res chain seq x y z
N MET A 1 -17.94 -34.30 -17.03
CA MET A 1 -18.96 -33.45 -17.69
C MET A 1 -18.36 -32.89 -18.96
N LEU A 2 -19.11 -32.80 -20.06
CA LEU A 2 -18.60 -32.18 -21.30
C LEU A 2 -18.77 -30.66 -21.29
N ILE A 3 -18.09 -29.97 -22.21
CA ILE A 3 -18.08 -28.49 -22.31
C ILE A 3 -19.48 -27.86 -22.30
N ASN A 4 -20.45 -28.50 -22.96
CA ASN A 4 -21.83 -28.00 -23.04
C ASN A 4 -22.57 -28.09 -21.70
N GLU A 5 -22.32 -29.15 -20.95
CA GLU A 5 -22.97 -29.40 -19.67
C GLU A 5 -22.39 -28.47 -18.61
N ILE A 6 -21.06 -28.34 -18.56
CA ILE A 6 -20.41 -27.48 -17.57
C ILE A 6 -20.67 -26.00 -17.84
N ALA A 7 -20.76 -25.58 -19.11
CA ALA A 7 -21.17 -24.22 -19.47
C ALA A 7 -22.54 -23.87 -18.87
N LYS A 8 -23.53 -24.78 -19.00
CA LYS A 8 -24.86 -24.59 -18.40
C LYS A 8 -24.80 -24.57 -16.86
N LYS A 9 -24.06 -25.49 -16.24
CA LYS A 9 -23.97 -25.60 -14.77
C LYS A 9 -23.21 -24.47 -14.09
N THR A 10 -22.27 -23.84 -14.80
CA THR A 10 -21.44 -22.74 -14.28
C THR A 10 -21.93 -21.38 -14.75
N GLU A 11 -22.95 -21.33 -15.63
CA GLU A 11 -23.45 -20.12 -16.30
C GLU A 11 -22.34 -19.36 -17.06
N LEU A 12 -21.32 -20.08 -17.52
CA LEU A 12 -20.23 -19.55 -18.32
C LEU A 12 -20.45 -19.87 -19.80
N THR A 13 -19.99 -18.98 -20.68
CA THR A 13 -19.96 -19.27 -22.11
C THR A 13 -18.87 -20.28 -22.42
N ARG A 14 -19.04 -21.07 -23.49
CA ARG A 14 -17.99 -22.01 -23.96
C ARG A 14 -16.66 -21.30 -24.21
N LYS A 15 -16.72 -20.12 -24.83
CA LYS A 15 -15.56 -19.27 -25.09
C LYS A 15 -14.84 -18.86 -23.81
N ALA A 16 -15.57 -18.52 -22.74
CA ALA A 16 -14.96 -18.19 -21.45
C ALA A 16 -14.22 -19.40 -20.86
N ILE A 17 -14.80 -20.60 -20.93
CA ILE A 17 -14.17 -21.82 -20.43
C ILE A 17 -12.92 -22.17 -21.25
N GLU A 18 -12.99 -22.08 -22.58
CA GLU A 18 -11.84 -22.25 -23.48
C GLU A 18 -10.73 -21.26 -23.14
N TYR A 19 -11.07 -20.00 -22.96
CA TYR A 19 -10.14 -18.97 -22.55
C TYR A 19 -9.48 -19.26 -21.19
N TYR A 20 -10.23 -19.78 -20.21
CA TYR A 20 -9.64 -20.17 -18.92
C TYR A 20 -8.73 -21.38 -19.03
N ILE A 21 -8.97 -22.29 -19.97
CA ILE A 21 -8.05 -23.39 -20.28
C ILE A 21 -6.77 -22.85 -20.91
N GLU A 22 -6.87 -21.97 -21.90
CA GLU A 22 -5.72 -21.31 -22.54
C GLU A 22 -4.86 -20.54 -21.53
N LYS A 23 -5.51 -19.89 -20.55
CA LYS A 23 -4.85 -19.18 -19.45
C LYS A 23 -4.42 -20.09 -18.31
N ASN A 24 -4.46 -21.42 -18.48
CA ASN A 24 -4.06 -22.42 -17.49
C ASN A 24 -4.78 -22.30 -16.13
N LEU A 25 -5.94 -21.64 -16.09
CA LEU A 25 -6.77 -21.55 -14.89
C LEU A 25 -7.50 -22.86 -14.63
N ILE A 26 -7.90 -23.58 -15.68
CA ILE A 26 -8.56 -24.88 -15.61
C ILE A 26 -7.78 -25.85 -16.49
N LYS A 27 -7.62 -27.10 -16.03
CA LYS A 27 -6.91 -28.15 -16.76
C LYS A 27 -7.78 -29.42 -16.74
N PRO A 28 -8.80 -29.50 -17.60
CA PRO A 28 -9.67 -30.67 -17.63
C PRO A 28 -8.92 -31.88 -18.20
N GLU A 29 -9.40 -33.06 -17.85
CA GLU A 29 -8.90 -34.31 -18.43
C GLU A 29 -9.22 -34.37 -19.93
N ILE A 30 -8.30 -34.87 -20.74
CA ILE A 30 -8.53 -35.14 -22.16
C ILE A 30 -8.79 -36.64 -22.29
N LEU A 31 -9.97 -37.00 -22.77
CA LEU A 31 -10.36 -38.38 -23.02
C LEU A 31 -9.73 -38.90 -24.32
N ASP A 32 -9.70 -40.22 -24.49
CA ASP A 32 -9.14 -40.90 -25.68
C ASP A 32 -9.73 -40.42 -27.01
N ASN A 33 -10.99 -39.97 -26.99
CA ASN A 33 -11.70 -39.42 -28.15
C ASN A 33 -11.41 -37.92 -28.41
N GLY A 34 -10.46 -37.33 -27.69
CA GLY A 34 -10.06 -35.93 -27.80
C GLY A 34 -11.01 -34.93 -27.12
N TYR A 35 -12.12 -35.39 -26.54
CA TYR A 35 -13.03 -34.51 -25.79
C TYR A 35 -12.48 -34.20 -24.40
N ARG A 36 -12.74 -32.96 -23.95
CA ARG A 36 -12.39 -32.52 -22.60
C ARG A 36 -13.48 -32.95 -21.61
N ASN A 37 -13.07 -33.65 -20.57
CA ASN A 37 -13.90 -34.06 -19.45
C ASN A 37 -13.59 -33.21 -18.21
N PHE A 38 -14.60 -32.50 -17.73
CA PHE A 38 -14.51 -31.65 -16.56
C PHE A 38 -15.02 -32.39 -15.31
N SER A 39 -14.23 -32.34 -14.25
CA SER A 39 -14.54 -32.89 -12.94
C SER A 39 -15.48 -31.96 -12.14
N LYS A 40 -15.93 -32.43 -10.96
CA LYS A 40 -16.64 -31.56 -10.01
C LYS A 40 -15.74 -30.45 -9.47
N GLU A 41 -14.45 -30.73 -9.26
CA GLU A 41 -13.49 -29.72 -8.81
C GLU A 41 -13.30 -28.61 -9.87
N ASP A 42 -13.25 -28.97 -11.16
CA ASP A 42 -13.22 -28.00 -12.26
C ASP A 42 -14.47 -27.12 -12.26
N GLN A 43 -15.64 -27.71 -11.99
CA GLN A 43 -16.90 -26.95 -11.86
C GLN A 43 -16.82 -25.96 -10.70
N GLU A 44 -16.40 -26.38 -9.51
CA GLU A 44 -16.25 -25.48 -8.36
C GLU A 44 -15.24 -24.36 -8.64
N LYS A 45 -14.13 -24.69 -9.30
CA LYS A 45 -13.10 -23.72 -9.68
C LYS A 45 -13.62 -22.73 -10.71
N LEU A 46 -14.39 -23.17 -11.71
CA LEU A 46 -15.04 -22.32 -12.69
C LEU A 46 -16.08 -21.39 -12.05
N VAL A 47 -16.86 -21.88 -11.09
CA VAL A 47 -17.81 -21.05 -10.32
C VAL A 47 -17.07 -19.98 -9.51
N LYS A 48 -15.95 -20.32 -8.87
CA LYS A 48 -15.09 -19.33 -8.19
C LYS A 48 -14.57 -18.28 -9.17
N ILE A 49 -14.03 -18.71 -10.32
CA ILE A 49 -13.55 -17.79 -11.37
C ILE A 49 -14.67 -16.86 -11.83
N LYS A 50 -15.89 -17.38 -12.06
CA LYS A 50 -17.06 -16.57 -12.43
C LYS A 50 -17.30 -15.46 -11.40
N TYR A 51 -17.43 -15.79 -10.12
CA TYR A 51 -17.70 -14.78 -9.10
C TYR A 51 -16.56 -13.76 -8.95
N PHE A 52 -15.30 -14.17 -9.11
CA PHE A 52 -14.21 -13.18 -9.16
C PHE A 52 -14.30 -12.28 -10.39
N ARG A 53 -14.71 -12.80 -11.56
CA ARG A 53 -14.93 -11.99 -12.76
C ARG A 53 -16.11 -11.02 -12.61
N ASP A 54 -17.18 -11.44 -11.94
CA ASP A 54 -18.34 -10.59 -11.61
C ASP A 54 -17.96 -9.44 -10.66
N LEU A 55 -16.87 -9.59 -9.90
CA LEU A 55 -16.25 -8.55 -9.06
C LEU A 55 -15.08 -7.83 -9.77
N ASP A 56 -15.05 -7.88 -11.10
CA ASP A 56 -14.05 -7.23 -11.98
C ASP A 56 -12.59 -7.63 -11.74
N PHE A 57 -12.32 -8.80 -11.16
CA PHE A 57 -10.94 -9.30 -11.07
C PHE A 57 -10.43 -9.70 -12.47
N SER A 58 -9.22 -9.27 -12.79
CA SER A 58 -8.47 -9.73 -13.96
C SER A 58 -8.10 -11.21 -13.84
N VAL A 59 -7.87 -11.86 -14.99
CA VAL A 59 -7.39 -13.26 -15.04
C VAL A 59 -6.10 -13.44 -14.24
N THR A 60 -5.19 -12.48 -14.31
CA THR A 60 -3.91 -12.48 -13.61
C THR A 60 -4.08 -12.40 -12.09
N GLU A 61 -5.05 -11.63 -11.59
CA GLU A 61 -5.37 -11.59 -10.16
C GLU A 61 -6.01 -12.91 -9.70
N ILE A 62 -6.93 -13.45 -10.49
CA ILE A 62 -7.58 -14.74 -10.21
C ILE A 62 -6.55 -15.86 -10.15
N GLN A 63 -5.57 -15.88 -11.03
CA GLN A 63 -4.46 -16.85 -10.98
C GLN A 63 -3.71 -16.78 -9.64
N LYS A 64 -3.35 -15.58 -9.19
CA LYS A 64 -2.65 -15.38 -7.90
C LYS A 64 -3.51 -15.81 -6.71
N ILE A 65 -4.81 -15.51 -6.73
CA ILE A 65 -5.76 -15.95 -5.70
C ILE A 65 -5.82 -17.47 -5.63
N LEU A 66 -5.96 -18.14 -6.78
CA LEU A 66 -6.06 -19.61 -6.85
C LEU A 66 -4.75 -20.31 -6.48
N GLN A 67 -3.60 -19.63 -6.55
CA GLN A 67 -2.31 -20.12 -6.07
C GLN A 67 -2.14 -20.01 -4.54
N GLY A 68 -3.12 -19.45 -3.83
CA GLY A 68 -3.13 -19.42 -2.37
C GLY A 68 -2.41 -18.21 -1.74
N ASP A 69 -2.16 -17.15 -2.51
CA ASP A 69 -1.65 -15.90 -1.94
C ASP A 69 -2.73 -15.27 -1.04
N LYS A 70 -2.60 -15.44 0.27
CA LYS A 70 -3.57 -14.92 1.26
C LYS A 70 -3.63 -13.40 1.29
N ASN A 71 -2.59 -12.71 0.83
CA ASN A 71 -2.48 -11.27 0.89
C ASN A 71 -2.99 -10.57 -0.38
N ILE A 72 -3.20 -11.31 -1.48
CA ILE A 72 -3.57 -10.72 -2.76
C ILE A 72 -4.93 -9.98 -2.70
N LEU A 73 -5.93 -10.56 -2.02
CA LEU A 73 -7.25 -9.94 -1.90
C LEU A 73 -7.17 -8.63 -1.11
N ARG A 74 -6.36 -8.62 -0.04
CA ARG A 74 -6.07 -7.41 0.72
C ARG A 74 -5.41 -6.38 -0.19
N LYS A 75 -4.36 -6.73 -0.93
CA LYS A 75 -3.67 -5.81 -1.84
C LYS A 75 -4.62 -5.19 -2.86
N ILE A 76 -5.39 -6.02 -3.57
CA ILE A 76 -6.33 -5.59 -4.62
C ILE A 76 -7.38 -4.63 -4.07
N ALA A 77 -7.94 -4.91 -2.89
CA ALA A 77 -8.92 -4.02 -2.29
C ALA A 77 -8.34 -2.62 -1.97
N VAL A 78 -7.01 -2.44 -1.86
CA VAL A 78 -6.38 -1.15 -1.47
C VAL A 78 -6.07 -0.35 -2.70
N GLU A 79 -5.62 -1.05 -3.74
CA GLU A 79 -5.45 -0.51 -5.07
C GLU A 79 -6.79 0.05 -5.55
N ARG A 80 -7.87 -0.75 -5.48
CA ARG A 80 -9.22 -0.31 -5.86
C ARG A 80 -9.76 0.86 -5.01
N GLU A 81 -9.58 0.85 -3.69
CA GLU A 81 -10.05 1.96 -2.86
C GLU A 81 -9.38 3.30 -3.24
N LEU A 82 -8.09 3.25 -3.59
CA LEU A 82 -7.35 4.45 -3.98
C LEU A 82 -7.63 4.87 -5.41
N GLU A 83 -7.82 3.92 -6.32
CA GLU A 83 -8.34 4.18 -7.67
C GLU A 83 -9.68 4.89 -7.58
N ILE A 84 -10.62 4.40 -6.78
CA ILE A 84 -11.93 5.06 -6.55
C ILE A 84 -11.74 6.50 -6.06
N LYS A 85 -10.85 6.74 -5.09
CA LYS A 85 -10.58 8.11 -4.59
C LYS A 85 -10.00 9.01 -5.69
N ASN A 86 -9.13 8.49 -6.55
CA ASN A 86 -8.57 9.26 -7.66
C ASN A 86 -9.62 9.50 -8.75
N ASP A 87 -10.46 8.52 -9.06
CA ASP A 87 -11.53 8.64 -10.03
C ASP A 87 -12.59 9.63 -9.59
N LEU A 88 -12.89 9.70 -8.28
CA LEU A 88 -13.75 10.74 -7.73
C LEU A 88 -13.16 12.14 -7.96
N ARG A 89 -11.85 12.33 -7.78
CA ARG A 89 -11.18 13.62 -8.05
C ARG A 89 -11.16 13.97 -9.53
N LYS A 90 -10.87 12.98 -10.39
CA LYS A 90 -10.92 13.16 -11.85
C LYS A 90 -12.34 13.52 -12.28
N LYS A 91 -13.35 12.85 -11.72
CA LYS A 91 -14.76 13.16 -11.94
C LYS A 91 -15.11 14.59 -11.52
N GLU A 92 -14.64 15.06 -10.36
CA GLU A 92 -14.86 16.45 -9.93
C GLU A 92 -14.28 17.47 -10.92
N ILE A 93 -13.09 17.22 -11.47
CA ILE A 93 -12.51 18.08 -12.52
C ILE A 93 -13.36 18.03 -13.78
N ILE A 94 -13.75 16.84 -14.24
CA ILE A 94 -14.62 16.65 -15.41
C ILE A 94 -15.94 17.41 -15.24
N SER A 95 -16.56 17.35 -14.07
CA SER A 95 -17.80 18.10 -13.80
C SER A 95 -17.58 19.61 -13.80
N LYS A 96 -16.44 20.12 -13.33
CA LYS A 96 -16.16 21.56 -13.37
C LYS A 96 -15.87 22.06 -14.79
N LEU A 97 -15.30 21.22 -15.66
CA LEU A 97 -15.09 21.51 -17.08
C LEU A 97 -16.39 21.76 -17.85
N GLU A 98 -17.54 21.31 -17.35
CA GLU A 98 -18.84 21.63 -17.95
C GLU A 98 -19.16 23.14 -17.89
N SER A 99 -18.55 23.85 -16.95
CA SER A 99 -18.79 25.27 -16.65
C SER A 99 -17.59 26.18 -16.91
N GLN A 100 -16.47 25.64 -17.39
CA GLN A 100 -15.23 26.38 -17.66
C GLN A 100 -14.73 26.10 -19.08
N ASP A 101 -14.14 27.10 -19.73
CA ASP A 101 -13.80 27.03 -21.15
C ASP A 101 -12.47 26.30 -21.44
N SER A 102 -11.58 26.13 -20.45
CA SER A 102 -10.23 25.61 -20.69
C SER A 102 -9.77 24.56 -19.67
N ILE A 103 -9.29 23.43 -20.18
CA ILE A 103 -8.60 22.41 -19.36
C ILE A 103 -7.37 22.95 -18.64
N LEU A 104 -6.76 24.03 -19.16
CA LEU A 104 -5.59 24.64 -18.56
C LEU A 104 -5.89 25.29 -17.21
N ASP A 105 -7.14 25.65 -16.93
CA ASP A 105 -7.56 26.22 -15.64
C ASP A 105 -7.41 25.19 -14.50
N PHE A 106 -7.50 23.90 -14.83
CA PHE A 106 -7.35 22.78 -13.90
C PHE A 106 -5.95 22.17 -13.90
N LYS A 107 -4.99 22.76 -14.64
CA LYS A 107 -3.63 22.20 -14.80
C LYS A 107 -3.00 21.80 -13.46
N LYS A 108 -3.06 22.69 -12.45
CA LYS A 108 -2.49 22.47 -11.12
C LYS A 108 -3.12 21.29 -10.36
N GLU A 109 -4.43 21.10 -10.51
CA GLU A 109 -5.17 19.99 -9.91
C GLU A 109 -4.86 18.67 -10.60
N ILE A 110 -4.82 18.67 -11.94
CA ILE A 110 -4.45 17.52 -12.74
C ILE A 110 -3.01 17.09 -12.44
N GLU A 111 -2.09 18.05 -12.36
CA GLU A 111 -0.69 17.80 -11.99
C GLU A 111 -0.58 17.23 -10.57
N GLY A 112 -1.34 17.74 -9.61
CA GLY A 112 -1.40 17.19 -8.25
C GLY A 112 -1.93 15.75 -8.19
N ILE A 113 -3.00 15.43 -8.92
CA ILE A 113 -3.51 14.05 -9.04
C ILE A 113 -2.47 13.14 -9.67
N SER A 114 -1.83 13.57 -10.76
CA SER A 114 -0.80 12.79 -11.44
C SER A 114 0.43 12.56 -10.56
N ALA A 115 0.85 13.57 -9.82
CA ALA A 115 1.99 13.48 -8.91
C ALA A 115 1.75 12.46 -7.80
N ARG A 116 0.57 12.54 -7.17
CA ARG A 116 0.11 11.52 -6.21
C ARG A 116 0.17 10.12 -6.79
N GLU A 117 -0.42 9.90 -7.96
CA GLU A 117 -0.48 8.58 -8.61
C GLU A 117 0.92 8.01 -8.82
N LYS A 118 1.83 8.82 -9.37
CA LYS A 118 3.21 8.41 -9.64
C LYS A 118 3.99 8.08 -8.37
N ILE A 119 3.90 8.91 -7.33
CA ILE A 119 4.60 8.66 -6.06
C ILE A 119 4.08 7.38 -5.40
N ILE A 120 2.76 7.21 -5.32
CA ILE A 120 2.15 6.03 -4.69
C ILE A 120 2.46 4.74 -5.47
N ASP A 121 2.40 4.79 -6.80
CA ASP A 121 2.76 3.65 -7.65
C ASP A 121 4.21 3.21 -7.42
N LYS A 122 5.15 4.16 -7.40
CA LYS A 122 6.57 3.87 -7.13
C LYS A 122 6.80 3.30 -5.73
N LEU A 123 6.20 3.90 -4.69
CA LEU A 123 6.29 3.37 -3.33
C LEU A 123 5.76 1.93 -3.23
N THR A 124 4.66 1.62 -3.93
CA THR A 124 4.05 0.28 -3.94
C THR A 124 4.94 -0.74 -4.66
N LYS A 125 5.61 -0.33 -5.73
CA LYS A 125 6.49 -1.20 -6.52
C LYS A 125 7.81 -1.49 -5.81
N LEU A 126 8.41 -0.49 -5.17
CA LEU A 126 9.67 -0.62 -4.44
C LEU A 126 9.52 -1.42 -3.14
N PHE A 127 8.36 -1.30 -2.48
CA PHE A 127 8.12 -1.95 -1.19
C PHE A 127 6.88 -2.84 -1.27
N PRO A 128 6.98 -4.09 -1.76
CA PRO A 128 5.83 -4.98 -1.77
C PRO A 128 5.39 -5.39 -0.35
N GLY A 129 4.11 -5.70 -0.20
CA GLY A 129 3.54 -6.25 1.04
C GLY A 129 3.16 -5.19 2.08
N TYR A 130 3.11 -5.61 3.34
CA TYR A 130 2.61 -4.78 4.45
C TYR A 130 3.31 -3.42 4.56
N TYR A 131 4.64 -3.40 4.38
CA TYR A 131 5.41 -2.17 4.51
C TYR A 131 5.06 -1.14 3.42
N GLY A 132 4.90 -1.56 2.17
CA GLY A 132 4.43 -0.69 1.10
C GLY A 132 3.02 -0.18 1.34
N ASP A 133 2.11 -1.06 1.77
CA ASP A 133 0.75 -0.65 2.15
C ASP A 133 0.77 0.42 3.23
N TYR A 134 1.66 0.28 4.22
CA TYR A 134 1.86 1.30 5.25
C TYR A 134 2.38 2.62 4.68
N LEU A 135 3.46 2.61 3.89
CA LEU A 135 4.06 3.83 3.30
C LEU A 135 3.06 4.56 2.40
N LYS A 136 2.33 3.81 1.59
CA LYS A 136 1.28 4.28 0.70
C LYS A 136 0.15 4.98 1.46
N LEU A 137 -0.33 4.40 2.56
CA LEU A 137 -1.36 5.01 3.39
C LEU A 137 -0.81 6.23 4.16
N TYR A 138 0.41 6.12 4.68
CA TYR A 138 1.07 7.18 5.45
C TYR A 138 1.35 8.43 4.60
N PHE A 139 2.03 8.31 3.46
CA PHE A 139 2.33 9.45 2.59
C PHE A 139 1.12 9.86 1.75
N GLY A 140 0.30 8.89 1.34
CA GLY A 140 -0.89 9.14 0.55
C GLY A 140 -1.94 10.00 1.25
N GLN A 141 -1.94 10.17 2.56
CA GLN A 141 -2.86 11.14 3.18
C GLN A 141 -2.43 12.60 2.99
N PHE A 142 -1.18 12.85 2.58
CA PHE A 142 -0.62 14.20 2.41
C PHE A 142 -0.48 14.61 0.95
N LEU A 143 -0.46 13.66 0.01
CA LEU A 143 -0.38 13.93 -1.44
C LEU A 143 -1.75 14.24 -2.06
N ASN A 144 -2.55 15.09 -1.41
CA ASN A 144 -3.91 15.45 -1.84
C ASN A 144 -4.03 16.89 -2.35
N GLU A 145 -2.92 17.62 -2.32
CA GLU A 145 -2.84 19.04 -2.63
C GLU A 145 -2.56 19.25 -4.13
N LYS A 146 -2.83 20.47 -4.61
CA LYS A 146 -2.47 20.90 -5.97
C LYS A 146 -0.96 21.18 -6.01
N ILE A 147 -0.38 21.17 -7.20
CA ILE A 147 0.95 21.74 -7.41
C ILE A 147 0.77 23.22 -7.78
N GLU A 148 1.06 24.12 -6.84
CA GLU A 148 0.81 25.55 -6.96
C GLU A 148 2.01 26.35 -7.49
N SER A 149 3.23 25.86 -7.26
CA SER A 149 4.50 26.56 -7.48
C SER A 149 5.53 25.70 -8.23
N GLU A 150 6.52 26.36 -8.84
CA GLU A 150 7.66 25.63 -9.44
C GLU A 150 8.51 24.91 -8.37
N GLU A 151 8.58 25.41 -7.12
CA GLU A 151 9.28 24.70 -6.04
C GLU A 151 8.61 23.37 -5.69
N GLU A 152 7.28 23.32 -5.59
CA GLU A 152 6.55 22.06 -5.37
C GLU A 152 6.75 21.09 -6.55
N LYS A 153 6.82 21.62 -7.77
CA LYS A 153 7.07 20.82 -8.96
C LYS A 153 8.49 20.24 -9.00
N GLU A 154 9.51 21.03 -8.65
CA GLU A 154 10.88 20.56 -8.48
C GLU A 154 10.98 19.51 -7.37
N ALA A 155 10.27 19.71 -6.26
CA ALA A 155 10.18 18.74 -5.17
C ALA A 155 9.54 17.42 -5.63
N PHE A 156 8.49 17.49 -6.45
CA PHE A 156 7.91 16.30 -7.08
C PHE A 156 8.95 15.54 -7.94
N TYR A 157 9.68 16.22 -8.82
CA TYR A 157 10.70 15.54 -9.64
C TYR A 157 11.83 14.97 -8.78
N THR A 158 12.25 15.69 -7.74
CA THR A 158 13.25 15.20 -6.76
C THR A 158 12.78 13.88 -6.12
N LEU A 159 11.50 13.76 -5.75
CA LEU A 159 10.94 12.53 -5.21
C LEU A 159 10.91 11.40 -6.24
N ILE A 160 10.57 11.71 -7.49
CA ILE A 160 10.53 10.74 -8.58
C ILE A 160 11.94 10.19 -8.85
N ASP A 161 12.92 11.06 -9.01
CA ASP A 161 14.31 10.68 -9.27
C ASP A 161 14.91 9.90 -8.10
N PHE A 162 14.58 10.30 -6.87
CA PHE A 162 14.97 9.56 -5.66
C PHE A 162 14.39 8.14 -5.65
N LEU A 163 13.10 7.99 -5.93
CA LEU A 163 12.45 6.67 -5.95
C LEU A 163 12.94 5.82 -7.14
N ASP A 164 13.23 6.42 -8.29
CA ASP A 164 13.75 5.69 -9.46
C ASP A 164 15.20 5.22 -9.29
N SER A 165 16.01 5.95 -8.54
CA SER A 165 17.40 5.59 -8.24
C SER A 165 17.55 4.68 -7.01
N MET A 166 16.48 4.43 -6.28
CA MET A 166 16.51 3.67 -5.04
C MET A 166 16.79 2.18 -5.28
N GLU A 167 17.85 1.67 -4.64
CA GLU A 167 18.11 0.23 -4.59
C GLU A 167 17.07 -0.52 -3.75
N GLU A 168 16.76 -1.76 -4.13
CA GLU A 168 15.89 -2.63 -3.33
C GLU A 168 16.49 -2.91 -1.95
N ILE A 169 15.67 -2.81 -0.90
CA ILE A 169 16.09 -3.14 0.46
C ILE A 169 16.42 -4.64 0.59
N LYS A 170 17.66 -4.93 0.99
CA LYS A 170 18.12 -6.29 1.25
C LYS A 170 17.76 -6.73 2.67
N ILE A 171 16.55 -7.30 2.83
CA ILE A 171 16.11 -7.88 4.11
C ILE A 171 16.50 -9.38 4.15
N PRO A 172 17.23 -9.84 5.19
CA PRO A 172 17.50 -11.26 5.42
C PRO A 172 16.22 -12.11 5.45
N GLU A 173 16.28 -13.34 4.97
CA GLU A 173 15.09 -14.20 4.80
C GLU A 173 14.38 -14.50 6.13
N ASP A 174 15.15 -14.74 7.20
CA ASP A 174 14.61 -14.98 8.54
C ASP A 174 13.87 -13.77 9.13
N LEU A 175 14.21 -12.55 8.68
CA LEU A 175 13.55 -11.30 9.03
C LEU A 175 12.35 -11.01 8.12
N LYS A 176 12.41 -11.40 6.83
CA LYS A 176 11.25 -11.36 5.93
C LYS A 176 10.12 -12.26 6.42
N GLU A 177 10.44 -13.50 6.80
CA GLU A 177 9.48 -14.44 7.40
C GLU A 177 8.87 -13.87 8.67
N TYR A 178 9.71 -13.30 9.55
CA TYR A 178 9.24 -12.66 10.77
C TYR A 178 8.32 -11.47 10.48
N MET A 179 8.69 -10.59 9.54
CA MET A 179 7.86 -9.46 9.12
C MET A 179 6.51 -9.91 8.55
N ASN A 180 6.51 -10.96 7.72
CA ASN A 180 5.27 -11.54 7.18
C ASN A 180 4.41 -12.15 8.30
N PHE A 181 5.03 -12.82 9.27
CA PHE A 181 4.31 -13.41 10.40
C PHE A 181 3.60 -12.37 11.26
N ILE A 182 4.27 -11.28 11.64
CA ILE A 182 3.69 -10.24 12.50
C ILE A 182 2.65 -9.37 11.78
N SER A 183 2.68 -9.33 10.45
CA SER A 183 1.79 -8.48 9.64
C SER A 183 0.62 -9.23 9.00
N LYS A 184 0.56 -10.56 9.12
CA LYS A 184 -0.40 -11.43 8.42
C LYS A 184 -1.86 -11.07 8.67
N ASP A 185 -2.20 -10.69 9.90
CA ASP A 185 -3.57 -10.42 10.33
C ASP A 185 -3.88 -8.93 10.43
N ILE A 186 -2.89 -8.06 10.18
CA ILE A 186 -3.11 -6.62 10.24
C ILE A 186 -4.03 -6.26 9.07
N SER A 187 -5.18 -5.62 9.28
CA SER A 187 -6.03 -5.12 8.21
C SER A 187 -5.63 -3.70 7.81
N LYS A 188 -6.16 -3.18 6.71
CA LYS A 188 -5.94 -1.77 6.35
C LYS A 188 -6.64 -0.82 7.29
N ASP A 189 -7.82 -1.19 7.78
CA ASP A 189 -8.54 -0.36 8.74
C ASP A 189 -7.76 -0.28 10.05
N GLN A 190 -7.05 -1.36 10.41
CA GLN A 190 -6.08 -1.31 11.51
C GLN A 190 -4.89 -0.40 11.20
N ILE A 191 -4.35 -0.41 9.96
CA ILE A 191 -3.31 0.57 9.58
C ILE A 191 -3.84 2.00 9.68
N LYS A 192 -5.00 2.29 9.07
CA LYS A 192 -5.62 3.63 9.08
C LYS A 192 -5.86 4.10 10.52
N LYS A 193 -6.45 3.25 11.37
CA LYS A 193 -6.65 3.55 12.79
C LYS A 193 -5.32 3.80 13.53
N SER A 194 -4.28 3.02 13.22
CA SER A 194 -2.95 3.24 13.80
C SER A 194 -2.35 4.57 13.35
N LEU A 195 -2.56 4.98 12.10
CA LEU A 195 -2.11 6.27 11.57
C LEU A 195 -2.87 7.44 12.19
N GLU A 196 -4.18 7.30 12.40
CA GLU A 196 -5.01 8.28 13.11
C GLU A 196 -4.58 8.44 14.57
N ASN A 197 -4.38 7.32 15.27
CA ASN A 197 -3.86 7.32 16.64
C ASN A 197 -2.46 7.97 16.71
N TYR A 198 -1.58 7.64 15.76
CA TYR A 198 -0.26 8.26 15.66
C TYR A 198 -0.38 9.77 15.45
N LYS A 199 -1.23 10.21 14.53
CA LYS A 199 -1.48 11.64 14.29
C LYS A 199 -1.98 12.33 15.55
N SER A 200 -2.97 11.75 16.24
CA SER A 200 -3.51 12.28 17.49
C SER A 200 -2.45 12.38 18.59
N ALA A 201 -1.60 11.36 18.74
CA ALA A 201 -0.50 11.37 19.70
C ALA A 201 0.56 12.45 19.40
N ILE A 202 0.81 12.75 18.12
CA ILE A 202 1.71 13.85 17.73
C ILE A 202 1.06 15.21 17.99
N GLU A 203 -0.22 15.38 17.65
CA GLU A 203 -0.95 16.64 17.83
C GLU A 203 -1.19 16.98 19.31
N ASN A 204 -1.40 15.96 20.15
CA ASN A 204 -1.66 16.09 21.59
C ASN A 204 -0.51 15.50 22.42
N SER A 205 0.74 15.73 21.99
CA SER A 205 1.90 15.01 22.53
C SER A 205 2.11 15.16 24.03
N GLU A 206 1.71 16.30 24.62
CA GLU A 206 1.89 16.54 26.05
C GLU A 206 0.92 15.74 26.91
N GLU A 207 -0.35 15.72 26.52
CA GLU A 207 -1.38 14.86 27.12
C GLU A 207 -1.01 13.39 26.95
N PHE A 208 -0.63 12.99 25.72
CA PHE A 208 -0.21 11.62 25.44
C PHE A 208 0.96 11.17 26.33
N LEU A 209 2.00 12.00 26.49
CA LEU A 209 3.15 11.68 27.33
C LEU A 209 2.77 11.56 28.83
N ASN A 210 1.85 12.40 29.30
CA ASN A 210 1.40 12.38 30.69
C ASN A 210 0.55 11.13 30.98
N GLU A 211 -0.42 10.83 30.12
CA GLU A 211 -1.31 9.68 30.29
C GLU A 211 -0.59 8.33 30.14
N ASN A 212 0.44 8.28 29.29
CA ASN A 212 1.14 7.04 28.96
C ASN A 212 2.50 6.90 29.67
N LYS A 213 2.80 7.74 30.66
CA LYS A 213 4.13 7.82 31.31
C LYS A 213 4.65 6.46 31.79
N GLU A 214 3.83 5.67 32.49
CA GLU A 214 4.23 4.36 33.01
C GLU A 214 4.47 3.34 31.88
N VAL A 215 3.60 3.33 30.87
CA VAL A 215 3.73 2.45 29.71
C VAL A 215 4.99 2.80 28.91
N LEU A 216 5.29 4.08 28.74
CA LEU A 216 6.50 4.55 28.06
C LEU A 216 7.77 4.15 28.81
N LYS A 217 7.75 4.18 30.15
CA LYS A 217 8.87 3.70 30.97
C LYS A 217 9.11 2.20 30.80
N ILE A 218 8.06 1.38 30.88
CA ILE A 218 8.15 -0.07 30.63
C ILE A 218 8.71 -0.35 29.23
N TYR A 219 8.22 0.38 28.22
CA TYR A 219 8.70 0.27 26.86
C TYR A 219 10.19 0.62 26.72
N GLU A 220 10.64 1.68 27.40
CA GLU A 220 12.04 2.08 27.41
C GLU A 220 12.95 1.05 28.09
N ASP A 221 12.54 0.52 29.25
CA ASP A 221 13.26 -0.55 29.95
C ASP A 221 13.39 -1.79 29.05
N TYR A 222 12.29 -2.17 28.38
CA TYR A 222 12.32 -3.25 27.39
C TYR A 222 13.28 -2.95 26.24
N LYS A 223 13.26 -1.75 25.66
CA LYS A 223 14.19 -1.34 24.58
C LYS A 223 15.66 -1.36 25.01
N ASN A 224 15.94 -1.20 26.31
CA ASN A 224 17.30 -1.24 26.85
C ASN A 224 17.76 -2.65 27.25
N SER A 225 16.83 -3.60 27.37
CA SER A 225 17.09 -4.99 27.75
C SER A 225 17.97 -5.75 26.74
N LEU A 226 18.66 -6.78 27.22
CA LEU A 226 19.39 -7.73 26.37
C LEU A 226 18.44 -8.53 25.47
N GLU A 227 17.22 -8.79 25.94
CA GLU A 227 16.18 -9.47 25.18
C GLU A 227 15.88 -8.72 23.88
N TYR A 228 15.52 -7.44 23.97
CA TYR A 228 15.26 -6.62 22.79
C TYR A 228 16.50 -6.46 21.92
N LYS A 229 17.68 -6.19 22.51
CA LYS A 229 18.92 -5.97 21.74
C LYS A 229 19.29 -7.17 20.85
N ASN A 230 18.95 -8.39 21.28
CA ASN A 230 19.21 -9.62 20.54
C ASN A 230 18.02 -10.09 19.68
N SER A 231 16.89 -9.38 19.71
CA SER A 231 15.64 -9.80 19.09
C SER A 231 15.61 -9.56 17.57
N LYS A 232 14.68 -10.25 16.88
CA LYS A 232 14.45 -10.05 15.44
C LYS A 232 13.90 -8.65 15.14
N GLU A 233 13.09 -8.11 16.04
CA GLU A 233 12.53 -6.75 15.99
C GLU A 233 13.64 -5.70 15.95
N LYS A 234 14.69 -5.84 16.77
CA LYS A 234 15.84 -4.93 16.75
C LYS A 234 16.62 -5.04 15.45
N LYS A 235 16.94 -6.26 15.00
CA LYS A 235 17.65 -6.48 13.73
C LYS A 235 16.88 -5.91 12.54
N LEU A 236 15.56 -6.10 12.50
CA LEU A 236 14.69 -5.55 11.47
C LEU A 236 14.68 -4.01 11.51
N MET A 237 14.53 -3.42 12.70
CA MET A 237 14.57 -1.97 12.88
C MET A 237 15.91 -1.37 12.43
N ASP A 238 17.03 -2.00 12.77
CA ASP A 238 18.36 -1.53 12.35
C ASP A 238 18.55 -1.65 10.84
N THR A 239 18.06 -2.73 10.23
CA THR A 239 18.07 -2.91 8.77
C THR A 239 17.39 -1.75 8.06
N PHE A 240 16.18 -1.37 8.49
CA PHE A 240 15.47 -0.22 7.91
C PHE A 240 16.14 1.12 8.20
N LYS A 241 16.70 1.31 9.41
CA LYS A 241 17.45 2.54 9.75
C LYS A 241 18.68 2.71 8.88
N GLU A 242 19.47 1.67 8.69
CA GLU A 242 20.64 1.69 7.81
C GLU A 242 20.24 1.92 6.37
N PHE A 243 19.18 1.26 5.90
CA PHE A 243 18.64 1.47 4.56
C PHE A 243 18.24 2.93 4.35
N ASN A 244 17.43 3.51 5.24
CA ASN A 244 17.00 4.91 5.14
C ASN A 244 18.19 5.88 5.16
N LYS A 245 19.19 5.62 6.00
CA LYS A 245 20.40 6.44 6.07
C LYS A 245 21.22 6.36 4.77
N LYS A 246 21.36 5.17 4.18
CA LYS A 246 22.14 4.96 2.96
C LYS A 246 21.43 5.44 1.70
N SER A 247 20.09 5.36 1.68
CA SER A 247 19.30 5.73 0.51
C SER A 247 19.18 7.25 0.33
N GLY A 248 19.47 8.05 1.36
CA GLY A 248 19.22 9.49 1.36
C GLY A 248 17.79 9.85 1.75
N TYR A 249 17.09 8.95 2.46
CA TYR A 249 15.71 9.17 2.88
C TYR A 249 15.55 10.45 3.72
N TYR A 250 16.46 10.71 4.65
CA TYR A 250 16.38 11.88 5.53
C TYR A 250 16.85 13.17 4.85
N GLU A 251 17.79 13.05 3.91
CA GLU A 251 18.49 14.16 3.27
C GLU A 251 17.81 14.62 1.97
N ILE A 252 17.09 13.72 1.29
CA ILE A 252 16.46 13.98 -0.01
C ILE A 252 14.95 13.80 0.08
N PHE A 253 14.49 12.60 0.44
CA PHE A 253 13.06 12.27 0.36
C PHE A 253 12.21 13.09 1.33
N ILE A 254 12.61 13.18 2.60
CA ILE A 254 11.86 13.94 3.60
C ILE A 254 11.79 15.44 3.26
N PRO A 255 12.90 16.14 2.95
CA PRO A 255 12.85 17.53 2.51
C PRO A 255 11.99 17.75 1.27
N ALA A 256 12.09 16.88 0.27
CA ALA A 256 11.28 17.00 -0.94
C ALA A 256 9.78 16.75 -0.65
N MET A 257 9.43 15.78 0.19
CA MET A 257 8.06 15.57 0.65
C MET A 257 7.49 16.79 1.38
N ARG A 258 8.30 17.45 2.22
CA ARG A 258 7.90 18.65 2.95
C ARG A 258 7.69 19.85 2.02
N LYS A 259 8.50 19.98 0.98
CA LYS A 259 8.31 21.02 -0.05
C LYS A 259 7.09 20.77 -0.93
N LEU A 260 6.84 19.50 -1.28
CA LEU A 260 5.73 19.12 -2.14
C LEU A 260 4.36 19.24 -1.46
N SER A 261 4.27 18.95 -0.16
CA SER A 261 3.00 18.92 0.57
C SER A 261 3.06 19.80 1.80
N LYS A 262 2.24 20.85 1.82
CA LYS A 262 2.11 21.74 2.96
C LYS A 262 1.55 20.98 4.16
N SER A 263 0.55 20.12 3.96
CA SER A 263 -0.01 19.33 5.06
C SER A 263 1.00 18.33 5.64
N TYR A 264 1.90 17.76 4.82
CA TYR A 264 3.00 16.95 5.31
C TYR A 264 4.00 17.80 6.11
N ASN A 265 4.38 18.97 5.60
CA ASN A 265 5.31 19.86 6.30
C ASN A 265 4.77 20.28 7.67
N GLU A 266 3.51 20.74 7.73
CA GLU A 266 2.85 21.10 8.98
C GLU A 266 2.81 19.93 9.97
N PHE A 267 2.50 18.72 9.49
CA PHE A 267 2.52 17.53 10.34
C PHE A 267 3.94 17.17 10.80
N TYR A 268 4.93 17.28 9.92
CA TYR A 268 6.33 17.00 10.24
C TYR A 268 6.89 17.96 11.29
N GLU A 269 6.55 19.25 11.22
CA GLU A 269 6.89 20.21 12.27
C GLU A 269 6.32 19.81 13.64
N LYS A 270 5.06 19.32 13.68
CA LYS A 270 4.49 18.78 14.92
C LYS A 270 5.25 17.54 15.41
N ILE A 271 5.72 16.66 14.51
CA ILE A 271 6.58 15.52 14.88
C ILE A 271 7.86 16.01 15.56
N LEU A 272 8.51 17.04 15.02
CA LEU A 272 9.74 17.59 15.60
C LEU A 272 9.49 18.15 17.01
N ILE A 273 8.42 18.93 17.19
CA ILE A 273 8.02 19.48 18.49
C ILE A 273 7.70 18.36 19.48
N ALA A 274 6.93 17.35 19.06
CA ALA A 274 6.59 16.19 19.90
C ALA A 274 7.85 15.42 20.31
N ASN A 275 8.80 15.24 19.39
CA ASN A 275 10.07 14.59 19.67
C ASN A 275 10.91 15.37 20.69
N GLU A 276 10.98 16.71 20.57
CA GLU A 276 11.65 17.53 21.59
C GLU A 276 11.01 17.39 22.96
N LYS A 277 9.67 17.38 23.04
CA LYS A 277 8.93 17.18 24.30
C LYS A 277 9.25 15.81 24.91
N PHE A 278 9.26 14.75 24.09
CA PHE A 278 9.61 13.40 24.51
C PHE A 278 11.05 13.29 25.02
N LEU A 279 12.02 13.89 24.31
CA LEU A 279 13.42 13.90 24.76
C LEU A 279 13.59 14.68 26.08
N LYS A 280 12.88 15.80 26.25
CA LYS A 280 12.86 16.56 27.50
C LYS A 280 12.20 15.78 28.66
N SER A 281 11.17 14.98 28.39
CA SER A 281 10.53 14.15 29.43
C SER A 281 11.44 13.01 29.88
N LYS A 282 12.28 12.46 29.00
CA LYS A 282 13.28 11.46 29.37
C LYS A 282 14.34 11.98 30.31
N ASN A 283 14.80 13.22 30.11
CA ASN A 283 15.81 13.85 30.97
C ASN A 283 15.27 14.27 32.35
N LYS A 284 13.97 14.04 32.64
CA LYS A 284 13.29 14.38 33.91
C LYS A 284 12.90 13.14 34.74
N ILE A 285 13.28 11.93 34.30
CA ILE A 285 13.04 10.65 34.98
C ILE A 285 14.40 10.06 35.36
#